data_AF-A0A6I5ZSK4-F1
#
_entry.id   AF-A0A6I5ZSK4-F1
#
_cell.length_a   1.000
_cell.length_b   1.000
_cell.length_c   1.000
_cell.angle_alpha   90.00
_cell.angle_beta   90.00
_cell.angle_gamma   90.00
#
_symmetry.space_group_name_H-M   'P 1'
#
loop_
_entity.id
_entity.type
_entity.pdbx_description
1 polymer ?
#
loop_
_entity_poly.entity_id
_entity_poly.type
_entity_poly.pdbx_seq_one_letter_code
_entity_poly.pdbx_strand_id
1 'polypeptide(L)'
;MPDLIELIVLAAGMTNLRCLRLPERKIITLRPVGGVRDETEGEILRVIPNKEWEYKKHTYLSGKVIYSYIDGSVLTPVPLRLYSHGTWDSFYYFAELWEIDPDRELPSSLPEWVIAVLKAGPREVFEMEQIIPGANPEEMEDPISLAVEYAHQGNIDKTWEILQGCLTKDLRCIDAFVHLGTYTFGDGRSAWHAKRAMQRYLAGVKVGEQALPPGFNGLLPWSWINNRPFLRALHGLGLCQWRLGQFDAARNTFWRILMFDPMDALGCRFILPDVEKGHDYLATVADENGPC
;
A
#
# COMPACT_ATOMS: atom_id res chain seq x y z
N MET A 1 -10.03 15.75 -31.02
CA MET A 1 -9.60 15.93 -29.61
C MET A 1 -8.08 15.75 -29.61
N PRO A 2 -7.30 16.47 -28.79
CA PRO A 2 -5.87 16.19 -28.72
C PRO A 2 -5.67 14.76 -28.23
N ASP A 3 -4.72 14.03 -28.82
CA ASP A 3 -4.40 12.66 -28.41
C ASP A 3 -3.89 12.68 -26.97
N LEU A 4 -4.65 12.07 -26.07
CA LEU A 4 -4.25 11.90 -24.69
C LEU A 4 -3.17 10.84 -24.62
N ILE A 5 -2.20 11.08 -23.74
CA ILE A 5 -1.17 10.10 -23.43
C ILE A 5 -1.30 9.68 -21.97
N GLU A 6 -0.91 8.44 -21.69
CA GLU A 6 -0.93 7.87 -20.35
C GLU A 6 0.49 7.68 -19.84
N LEU A 7 0.72 8.13 -18.61
CA LEU A 7 2.02 8.10 -17.97
C LEU A 7 1.91 7.50 -16.58
N ILE A 8 2.64 6.43 -16.30
CA ILE A 8 2.78 5.89 -14.93
C ILE A 8 3.88 6.67 -14.24
N VAL A 9 3.63 7.26 -13.07
CA VAL A 9 4.63 7.95 -12.27
C VAL A 9 5.55 6.95 -11.57
N LEU A 10 6.84 7.00 -11.88
CA LEU A 10 7.89 6.18 -11.24
C LEU A 10 8.59 6.92 -10.09
N ALA A 11 8.76 8.24 -10.25
CA ALA A 11 9.41 9.09 -9.27
C ALA A 11 8.82 10.50 -9.35
N ALA A 12 8.28 10.98 -8.24
CA ALA A 12 7.77 12.34 -8.12
C ALA A 12 8.87 13.27 -7.57
N GLY A 13 9.36 14.18 -8.41
CA GLY A 13 10.26 15.26 -8.01
C GLY A 13 9.52 16.57 -7.79
N MET A 14 10.24 17.61 -7.37
CA MET A 14 9.65 18.93 -7.08
C MET A 14 9.04 19.63 -8.30
N THR A 15 9.65 19.45 -9.48
CA THR A 15 9.28 20.20 -10.70
C THR A 15 8.96 19.30 -11.90
N ASN A 16 9.26 18.01 -11.77
CA ASN A 16 9.12 17.04 -12.85
C ASN A 16 8.83 15.66 -12.28
N LEU A 17 8.24 14.82 -13.11
CA LEU A 17 7.93 13.44 -12.83
C LEU A 17 8.73 12.56 -13.79
N ARG A 18 9.41 11.54 -13.27
CA ARG A 18 9.91 10.45 -14.11
C ARG A 18 8.76 9.47 -14.30
N CYS A 19 8.45 9.14 -15.55
CA CYS A 19 7.29 8.33 -15.88
C CYS A 19 7.62 7.21 -16.87
N LEU A 20 6.80 6.16 -16.89
CA LEU A 20 6.68 5.26 -18.04
C LEU A 20 5.56 5.75 -18.95
N ARG A 21 5.88 5.98 -20.23
CA ARG A 21 4.88 6.25 -21.26
C ARG A 21 4.23 4.96 -21.73
N LEU A 22 2.90 4.91 -21.75
CA LEU A 22 2.15 3.76 -22.27
C LEU A 22 1.78 3.97 -23.75
N PRO A 23 1.65 2.88 -24.53
CA PRO A 23 1.82 1.48 -24.12
C PRO A 23 3.28 0.99 -24.11
N GLU A 24 4.24 1.74 -24.65
CA GLU A 24 5.60 1.24 -24.92
C GLU A 24 6.46 1.03 -23.66
N ARG A 25 6.02 1.57 -22.52
CA ARG A 25 6.75 1.60 -21.24
C ARG A 25 8.15 2.20 -21.36
N LYS A 26 8.30 3.23 -22.20
CA LYS A 26 9.56 4.00 -22.29
C LYS A 26 9.63 5.02 -21.16
N ILE A 27 10.77 5.10 -20.49
CA ILE A 27 11.02 6.15 -19.49
C ILE A 27 11.08 7.51 -20.16
N ILE A 28 10.29 8.45 -19.67
CA ILE A 28 10.33 9.88 -20.05
C ILE A 28 10.30 10.76 -18.79
N THR A 29 10.64 12.04 -18.96
CA THR A 29 10.46 13.05 -17.91
C THR A 29 9.31 13.99 -18.28
N LEU A 30 8.22 13.93 -17.51
CA LEU A 30 7.12 14.88 -17.62
C LEU A 30 7.43 16.16 -16.82
N ARG A 31 7.20 17.31 -17.45
CA ARG A 31 7.12 18.63 -16.82
C ARG A 31 5.68 19.11 -16.89
N PRO A 32 4.86 18.88 -15.83
CA PRO A 32 3.47 19.28 -15.84
C PRO A 32 3.35 20.81 -15.97
N VAL A 33 2.35 21.27 -16.74
CA VAL A 33 2.00 22.69 -16.77
C VAL A 33 1.56 23.11 -15.37
N GLY A 34 2.28 24.08 -14.78
CA GLY A 34 2.03 24.54 -13.42
C GLY A 34 2.76 23.75 -12.33
N GLY A 35 3.72 22.88 -12.68
CA GLY A 35 4.56 22.13 -11.75
C GLY A 35 3.88 20.86 -11.21
N VAL A 36 4.65 20.07 -10.45
CA VAL A 36 4.14 18.91 -9.71
C VAL A 36 3.36 19.42 -8.50
N ARG A 37 2.15 18.93 -8.31
CA ARG A 37 1.24 19.37 -7.24
C ARG A 37 1.09 18.29 -6.19
N ASP A 38 0.28 17.29 -6.52
CA ASP A 38 -0.12 16.20 -5.62
C ASP A 38 0.31 14.83 -6.16
N GLU A 39 0.87 14.76 -7.37
CA GLU A 39 1.20 13.50 -8.02
C GLU A 39 2.27 12.72 -7.23
N THR A 40 2.06 11.40 -7.17
CA THR A 40 2.88 10.43 -6.43
C THR A 40 3.17 9.19 -7.27
N GLU A 41 4.15 8.42 -6.82
CA GLU A 41 4.53 7.15 -7.45
C GLU A 41 3.36 6.17 -7.51
N GLY A 42 3.19 5.52 -8.66
CA GLY A 42 2.10 4.56 -8.89
C GLY A 42 0.80 5.17 -9.42
N GLU A 43 0.72 6.50 -9.54
CA GLU A 43 -0.39 7.13 -10.26
C GLU A 43 -0.21 7.02 -11.78
N ILE A 44 -1.33 6.84 -12.48
CA ILE A 44 -1.44 6.86 -13.94
C ILE A 44 -2.07 8.19 -14.33
N LEU A 45 -1.29 9.02 -15.02
CA LEU A 45 -1.68 10.36 -15.42
C LEU A 45 -2.24 10.36 -16.83
N ARG A 46 -3.36 11.04 -17.03
CA ARG A 46 -3.91 11.35 -18.36
C ARG A 46 -3.51 12.76 -18.72
N VAL A 47 -2.64 12.88 -19.72
CA VAL A 47 -1.96 14.15 -20.04
C VAL A 47 -2.31 14.59 -21.45
N ILE A 48 -2.67 15.87 -21.60
CA ILE A 48 -2.69 16.54 -22.90
C ILE A 48 -1.26 17.00 -23.18
N PRO A 49 -0.56 16.42 -24.16
CA PRO A 49 0.80 16.81 -24.50
C PRO A 49 0.81 18.24 -25.07
N ASN A 50 1.85 19.01 -24.71
CA ASN A 50 2.08 20.36 -25.23
C ASN A 50 3.34 20.40 -26.11
N LYS A 51 4.48 19.93 -25.58
CA LYS A 51 5.75 19.90 -26.30
C LYS A 51 6.57 18.69 -25.86
N GLU A 52 7.07 17.93 -26.83
CA GLU A 52 8.03 16.85 -26.62
C GLU A 52 9.40 17.26 -27.18
N TRP A 53 10.49 16.90 -26.51
CA TRP A 53 11.85 17.16 -26.97
C TRP A 53 12.85 16.17 -26.38
N GLU A 54 14.00 16.04 -27.02
CA GLU A 54 15.11 15.25 -26.48
C GLU A 54 16.22 16.16 -25.95
N TYR A 55 16.81 15.78 -24.82
CA TYR A 55 17.97 16.45 -24.26
C TYR A 55 18.87 15.44 -23.54
N LYS A 56 20.17 15.42 -23.87
CA LYS A 56 21.15 14.47 -23.32
C LYS A 56 20.65 13.01 -23.34
N LYS A 57 20.03 12.57 -24.43
CA LYS A 57 19.44 11.22 -24.63
C LYS A 57 18.22 10.90 -23.75
N HIS A 58 17.67 11.88 -23.03
CA HIS A 58 16.41 11.74 -22.31
C HIS A 58 15.27 12.39 -23.08
N THR A 59 14.16 11.67 -23.20
CA THR A 59 12.91 12.22 -23.76
C THR A 59 12.19 13.01 -22.66
N TYR A 60 11.90 14.26 -22.95
CA TYR A 60 11.13 15.15 -22.10
C TYR A 60 9.80 15.48 -22.75
N LEU A 61 8.80 15.68 -21.91
CA LEU A 61 7.47 16.06 -22.31
C LEU A 61 6.98 17.16 -21.37
N SER A 62 6.39 18.21 -21.94
CA SER A 62 5.53 19.11 -21.19
C SER A 62 4.08 18.85 -21.57
N GLY A 63 3.18 18.96 -20.60
CA GLY A 63 1.77 18.69 -20.83
C GLY A 63 0.90 19.03 -19.62
N LYS A 64 -0.40 19.17 -19.86
CA LYS A 64 -1.38 19.41 -18.80
C LYS A 64 -1.91 18.08 -18.30
N VAL A 65 -1.71 17.78 -17.02
CA VAL A 65 -2.37 16.66 -16.34
C VAL A 65 -3.85 17.01 -16.19
N ILE A 66 -4.73 16.13 -16.70
CA ILE A 66 -6.19 16.32 -16.64
C ILE A 66 -6.77 15.63 -15.42
N TYR A 67 -6.36 14.38 -15.20
CA TYR A 67 -6.68 13.59 -14.02
C TYR A 67 -5.65 12.48 -13.84
N SER A 68 -5.67 11.87 -12.65
CA SER A 68 -4.91 10.68 -12.32
C SER A 68 -5.81 9.59 -11.77
N TYR A 69 -5.35 8.35 -11.85
CA TYR A 69 -6.00 7.19 -11.24
C TYR A 69 -4.95 6.11 -10.95
N ILE A 70 -5.32 5.05 -10.23
CA ILE A 70 -4.45 3.93 -9.93
C ILE A 70 -5.16 2.65 -10.38
N ASP A 71 -4.45 1.84 -11.16
CA ASP A 71 -4.93 0.55 -11.66
C ASP A 71 -3.78 -0.46 -11.67
N GLY A 72 -3.90 -1.52 -10.88
CA GLY A 72 -2.89 -2.56 -10.77
C GLY A 72 -2.56 -3.20 -12.12
N SER A 73 -3.56 -3.42 -12.99
CA SER A 73 -3.38 -4.06 -14.32
C SER A 73 -2.55 -3.23 -15.27
N VAL A 74 -2.61 -1.92 -15.10
CA VAL A 74 -1.79 -0.97 -15.84
C VAL A 74 -0.42 -0.81 -15.20
N LEU A 75 -0.31 -0.82 -13.87
CA LEU A 75 1.00 -0.76 -13.20
C LEU A 75 1.86 -1.98 -13.54
N THR A 76 1.29 -3.17 -13.35
CA THR A 76 2.00 -4.45 -13.39
C THR A 76 1.22 -5.46 -14.25
N PRO A 77 1.57 -5.61 -15.55
CA PRO A 77 0.88 -6.53 -16.46
C PRO A 77 0.98 -8.01 -16.03
N VAL A 78 2.00 -8.33 -15.25
CA VAL A 78 2.21 -9.65 -14.67
C VAL A 78 1.94 -9.51 -13.16
N PRO A 79 0.92 -10.18 -12.61
CA PRO A 79 0.65 -10.13 -11.17
C PRO A 79 1.77 -10.83 -10.39
N LEU A 80 1.85 -10.55 -9.08
CA LEU A 80 2.65 -11.36 -8.16
C LEU A 80 2.13 -12.80 -8.13
N ARG A 81 3.02 -13.76 -7.91
CA ARG A 81 2.59 -15.15 -7.63
C ARG A 81 2.01 -15.26 -6.23
N LEU A 82 1.16 -16.27 -6.05
CA LEU A 82 0.56 -16.64 -4.78
C LEU A 82 0.85 -18.12 -4.52
N TYR A 83 1.55 -18.43 -3.42
CA TYR A 83 1.97 -19.78 -3.04
C TYR A 83 1.04 -20.32 -1.95
N SER A 84 0.51 -21.53 -2.15
CA SER A 84 -0.35 -22.18 -1.15
C SER A 84 0.47 -22.93 -0.10
N HIS A 85 0.07 -22.82 1.17
CA HIS A 85 0.71 -23.45 2.33
C HIS A 85 -0.25 -24.35 3.13
N GLY A 86 -1.33 -24.80 2.50
CA GLY A 86 -2.33 -25.66 3.14
C GLY A 86 -3.41 -24.86 3.86
N THR A 87 -4.14 -25.53 4.76
CA THR A 87 -5.31 -24.95 5.44
C THR A 87 -4.97 -24.61 6.89
N TRP A 88 -5.44 -23.45 7.36
CA TRP A 88 -5.41 -23.09 8.77
C TRP A 88 -6.82 -22.84 9.28
N ASP A 89 -7.12 -23.38 10.45
CA ASP A 89 -8.35 -23.10 11.17
C ASP A 89 -8.08 -22.06 12.25
N SER A 90 -8.62 -20.86 12.04
CA SER A 90 -8.54 -19.77 13.01
C SER A 90 -9.36 -20.04 14.27
N PHE A 91 -10.31 -20.99 14.26
CA PHE A 91 -11.21 -21.26 15.38
C PHE A 91 -10.46 -21.45 16.69
N TYR A 92 -9.46 -22.33 16.73
CA TYR A 92 -8.76 -22.66 17.98
C TYR A 92 -8.04 -21.47 18.61
N TYR A 93 -7.50 -20.56 17.79
CA TYR A 93 -6.88 -19.33 18.27
C TYR A 93 -7.91 -18.43 18.98
N PHE A 94 -9.10 -18.26 18.39
CA PHE A 94 -10.15 -17.43 18.98
C PHE A 94 -10.90 -18.11 20.12
N ALA A 95 -11.07 -19.43 20.06
CA ALA A 95 -11.75 -20.19 21.10
C ALA A 95 -11.04 -20.10 22.44
N GLU A 96 -9.70 -20.15 22.43
CA GLU A 96 -8.91 -19.91 23.63
C GLU A 96 -8.97 -18.44 24.06
N LEU A 97 -8.72 -17.50 23.14
CA LEU A 97 -8.65 -16.06 23.44
C LEU A 97 -9.97 -15.47 23.96
N TRP A 98 -11.11 -16.02 23.52
CA TRP A 98 -12.45 -15.50 23.82
C TRP A 98 -13.34 -16.51 24.55
N GLU A 99 -12.75 -17.59 25.08
CA GLU A 99 -13.46 -18.65 25.82
C GLU A 99 -14.71 -19.19 25.08
N ILE A 100 -14.57 -19.40 23.77
CA ILE A 100 -15.68 -19.85 22.91
C ILE A 100 -15.78 -21.37 22.96
N ASP A 101 -16.96 -21.86 23.36
CA ASP A 101 -17.30 -23.28 23.31
C ASP A 101 -17.66 -23.69 21.86
N PRO A 102 -16.91 -24.63 21.22
CA PRO A 102 -17.18 -25.08 19.85
C PRO A 102 -18.56 -25.71 19.66
N ASP A 103 -19.18 -26.21 20.73
CA ASP A 103 -20.46 -26.91 20.67
C ASP A 103 -21.66 -25.98 20.94
N ARG A 104 -21.42 -24.66 21.10
CA ARG A 104 -22.47 -23.66 21.38
C ARG A 104 -22.56 -22.61 20.28
N GLU A 105 -23.70 -21.91 20.24
CA GLU A 105 -23.86 -20.74 19.39
C GLU A 105 -22.85 -19.64 19.78
N LEU A 106 -22.28 -18.97 18.77
CA LEU A 106 -21.33 -17.88 18.98
C LEU A 106 -21.98 -16.75 19.79
N PRO A 107 -21.34 -16.24 20.86
CA PRO A 107 -21.88 -15.14 21.64
C PRO A 107 -22.13 -13.90 20.78
N SER A 108 -23.32 -13.30 20.89
CA SER A 108 -23.67 -12.07 20.19
C SER A 108 -22.86 -10.85 20.66
N SER A 109 -22.12 -10.97 21.76
CA SER A 109 -21.21 -9.95 22.29
C SER A 109 -19.85 -9.93 21.61
N LEU A 110 -19.52 -10.94 20.78
CA LEU A 110 -18.27 -10.95 20.03
C LEU A 110 -18.24 -9.79 19.02
N PRO A 111 -17.07 -9.17 18.77
CA PRO A 111 -16.92 -8.23 17.68
C PRO A 111 -17.34 -8.86 16.36
N GLU A 112 -18.03 -8.09 15.51
CA GLU A 112 -18.57 -8.61 14.24
C GLU A 112 -17.49 -9.25 13.35
N TRP A 113 -16.26 -8.71 13.35
CA TRP A 113 -15.15 -9.25 12.58
C TRP A 113 -14.70 -10.64 13.10
N VAL A 114 -14.75 -10.87 14.42
CA VAL A 114 -14.45 -12.18 15.02
C VAL A 114 -15.50 -13.19 14.57
N ILE A 115 -16.78 -12.81 14.62
CA ILE A 115 -17.88 -13.65 14.13
C ILE A 115 -17.67 -13.99 12.65
N ALA A 116 -17.26 -13.02 11.83
CA ALA A 116 -16.99 -13.23 10.41
C ALA A 116 -15.83 -14.23 10.18
N VAL A 117 -14.73 -14.09 10.92
CA VAL A 117 -13.59 -15.01 10.85
C VAL A 117 -13.99 -16.43 11.26
N LEU A 118 -14.73 -16.59 12.36
CA LEU A 118 -15.18 -17.89 12.85
C LEU A 118 -16.15 -18.56 11.88
N LYS A 119 -17.11 -17.80 11.32
CA LYS A 119 -18.05 -18.31 10.30
C LYS A 119 -17.36 -18.70 9.00
N ALA A 120 -16.23 -18.07 8.67
CA ALA A 120 -15.46 -18.44 7.48
C ALA A 120 -14.79 -19.82 7.64
N GLY A 121 -14.61 -20.31 8.86
CA GLY A 121 -14.04 -21.62 9.17
C GLY A 121 -12.58 -21.78 8.70
N PRO A 122 -12.14 -23.04 8.51
CA PRO A 122 -10.82 -23.33 7.96
C PRO A 122 -10.64 -22.74 6.56
N ARG A 123 -9.52 -22.05 6.34
CA ARG A 123 -9.21 -21.36 5.08
C ARG A 123 -7.81 -21.69 4.59
N GLU A 124 -7.63 -21.66 3.28
CA GLU A 124 -6.31 -21.86 2.67
C GLU A 124 -5.39 -20.67 2.97
N VAL A 125 -4.15 -20.99 3.34
CA VAL A 125 -3.09 -20.04 3.68
C VAL A 125 -2.22 -19.83 2.47
N PHE A 126 -1.95 -18.55 2.19
CA PHE A 126 -1.10 -18.16 1.08
C PHE A 126 0.06 -17.27 1.51
N GLU A 127 1.15 -17.36 0.75
CA GLU A 127 2.26 -16.42 0.76
C GLU A 127 2.37 -15.75 -0.60
N MET A 128 2.45 -14.40 -0.62
CA MET A 128 2.71 -13.64 -1.84
C MET A 128 4.17 -13.74 -2.27
N GLU A 129 4.43 -13.65 -3.57
CA GLU A 129 5.77 -13.44 -4.09
C GLU A 129 6.34 -12.10 -3.62
N GLN A 130 7.59 -12.14 -3.14
CA GLN A 130 8.34 -10.94 -2.81
C GLN A 130 9.19 -10.49 -4.00
N ILE A 131 9.07 -9.21 -4.35
CA ILE A 131 9.88 -8.56 -5.39
C ILE A 131 10.67 -7.42 -4.77
N ILE A 132 11.99 -7.59 -4.67
CA ILE A 132 12.93 -6.54 -4.23
C ILE A 132 13.99 -6.34 -5.33
N PRO A 133 13.83 -5.34 -6.21
CA PRO A 133 14.72 -5.15 -7.34
C PRO A 133 16.15 -4.80 -6.94
N GLY A 134 17.09 -5.70 -7.21
CA GLY A 134 18.49 -5.56 -6.86
C GLY A 134 18.88 -6.20 -5.52
N ALA A 135 17.96 -6.93 -4.87
CA ALA A 135 18.33 -7.82 -3.78
C ALA A 135 19.23 -8.95 -4.30
N ASN A 136 20.24 -9.28 -3.51
CA ASN A 136 21.11 -10.42 -3.71
C ASN A 136 20.85 -11.42 -2.57
N PRO A 137 20.42 -12.66 -2.85
CA PRO A 137 20.15 -13.66 -1.81
C PRO A 137 21.37 -14.01 -0.94
N GLU A 138 22.58 -13.74 -1.42
CA GLU A 138 23.83 -13.97 -0.68
C GLU A 138 24.22 -12.79 0.24
N GLU A 139 23.54 -11.65 0.11
CA GLU A 139 23.80 -10.46 0.92
C GLU A 139 22.73 -10.32 2.01
N MET A 140 23.15 -9.85 3.18
CA MET A 140 22.25 -9.62 4.31
C MET A 140 21.39 -8.36 4.11
N GLU A 141 21.92 -7.35 3.43
CA GLU A 141 21.21 -6.10 3.15
C GLU A 141 20.65 -6.10 1.74
N ASP A 142 19.34 -5.93 1.64
CA ASP A 142 18.66 -5.65 0.39
C ASP A 142 18.42 -4.13 0.23
N PRO A 143 18.05 -3.65 -0.98
CA PRO A 143 17.78 -2.23 -1.22
C PRO A 143 16.71 -1.59 -0.31
N ILE A 144 15.68 -2.33 0.12
CA ILE A 144 14.67 -1.81 1.05
C ILE A 144 15.27 -1.64 2.44
N SER A 145 15.97 -2.66 2.94
CA SER A 145 16.68 -2.60 4.22
C SER A 145 17.68 -1.43 4.26
N LEU A 146 18.43 -1.23 3.17
CA LEU A 146 19.36 -0.11 3.03
C LEU A 146 18.65 1.26 3.01
N ALA A 147 17.50 1.37 2.33
CA ALA A 147 16.70 2.60 2.35
C ALA A 147 16.21 2.95 3.76
N VAL A 148 15.78 1.94 4.53
CA VAL A 148 15.36 2.11 5.93
C VAL A 148 16.51 2.61 6.79
N GLU A 149 17.70 2.05 6.63
CA GLU A 149 18.88 2.47 7.39
C GLU A 149 19.25 3.94 7.09
N TYR A 150 19.24 4.35 5.83
CA TYR A 150 19.43 5.76 5.48
C TYR A 150 18.37 6.68 6.09
N ALA A 151 17.10 6.25 6.14
CA ALA A 151 16.05 7.03 6.78
C ALA A 151 16.29 7.17 8.30
N HIS A 152 16.72 6.11 8.98
CA HIS A 152 17.09 6.16 10.41
C HIS A 152 18.23 7.13 10.68
N GLN A 153 19.16 7.27 9.74
CA GLN A 153 20.24 8.26 9.78
C GLN A 153 19.81 9.68 9.39
N GLY A 154 18.52 9.89 9.05
CA GLY A 154 17.97 11.16 8.60
C GLY A 154 18.26 11.50 7.14
N ASN A 155 18.84 10.58 6.37
CA ASN A 155 19.15 10.78 4.94
C ASN A 155 17.95 10.42 4.05
N ILE A 156 16.96 11.30 4.08
CA ILE A 156 15.70 11.16 3.34
C ILE A 156 15.91 11.19 1.82
N ASP A 157 16.83 12.02 1.31
CA ASP A 157 17.10 12.08 -0.13
C ASP A 157 17.62 10.75 -0.67
N LYS A 158 18.56 10.11 0.05
CA LYS A 158 19.08 8.79 -0.35
C LYS A 158 18.03 7.70 -0.23
N THR A 159 17.20 7.76 0.82
CA THR A 159 16.06 6.87 1.00
C THR A 159 15.14 6.93 -0.23
N TRP A 160 14.73 8.13 -0.67
CA TRP A 160 13.87 8.32 -1.83
C TRP A 160 14.52 7.81 -3.12
N GLU A 161 15.81 8.10 -3.32
CA GLU A 161 16.55 7.64 -4.50
C GLU A 161 16.49 6.10 -4.64
N ILE A 162 16.69 5.38 -3.52
CA ILE A 162 16.69 3.92 -3.52
C ILE A 162 15.28 3.36 -3.77
N LEU A 163 14.27 3.87 -3.06
CA LEU A 163 12.89 3.39 -3.19
C LEU A 163 12.31 3.68 -4.59
N GLN A 164 12.50 4.89 -5.12
CA GLN A 164 12.12 5.23 -6.49
C GLN A 164 12.95 4.45 -7.52
N GLY A 165 14.20 4.11 -7.20
CA GLY A 165 15.04 3.20 -7.97
C GLY A 165 14.45 1.80 -8.08
N CYS A 166 13.92 1.26 -6.99
CA CYS A 166 13.21 -0.01 -6.97
C CYS A 166 11.97 0.03 -7.89
N LEU A 167 11.11 1.04 -7.74
CA LEU A 167 9.92 1.20 -8.57
C LEU A 167 10.23 1.41 -10.05
N THR A 168 11.37 2.03 -10.37
CA THR A 168 11.83 2.20 -11.75
C THR A 168 12.25 0.88 -12.39
N LYS A 169 12.77 -0.06 -11.60
CA LYS A 169 13.14 -1.40 -12.06
C LYS A 169 11.93 -2.34 -12.12
N ASP A 170 11.09 -2.35 -11.09
CA ASP A 170 9.88 -3.17 -11.05
C ASP A 170 8.81 -2.54 -10.14
N LEU A 171 7.67 -2.18 -10.74
CA LEU A 171 6.51 -1.65 -10.03
C LEU A 171 5.82 -2.69 -9.13
N ARG A 172 6.19 -3.97 -9.22
CA ARG A 172 5.71 -5.01 -8.30
C ARG A 172 6.32 -4.92 -6.91
N CYS A 173 7.32 -4.06 -6.71
CA CYS A 173 7.93 -3.82 -5.40
C CYS A 173 6.99 -3.04 -4.47
N ILE A 174 6.04 -3.74 -3.83
CA ILE A 174 5.07 -3.16 -2.89
C ILE A 174 5.78 -2.44 -1.74
N ASP A 175 6.89 -2.98 -1.25
CA ASP A 175 7.60 -2.41 -0.10
C ASP A 175 8.10 -0.98 -0.39
N ALA A 176 8.53 -0.71 -1.62
CA ALA A 176 8.94 0.63 -2.01
C ALA A 176 7.78 1.65 -1.93
N PHE A 177 6.57 1.25 -2.35
CA PHE A 177 5.38 2.09 -2.17
C PHE A 177 5.05 2.31 -0.70
N VAL A 178 5.11 1.25 0.11
CA VAL A 178 4.83 1.30 1.55
C VAL A 178 5.78 2.26 2.24
N HIS A 179 7.09 2.13 2.01
CA HIS A 179 8.07 3.01 2.65
C HIS A 179 7.94 4.47 2.20
N LEU A 180 7.76 4.74 0.89
CA LEU A 180 7.49 6.10 0.41
C LEU A 180 6.20 6.68 1.02
N GLY A 181 5.17 5.85 1.20
CA GLY A 181 3.93 6.19 1.90
C GLY A 181 4.19 6.55 3.36
N THR A 182 4.90 5.70 4.09
CA THR A 182 5.21 5.85 5.52
C THR A 182 5.97 7.13 5.80
N TYR A 183 7.06 7.38 5.07
CA TYR A 183 7.84 8.59 5.28
C TYR A 183 7.10 9.86 4.81
N THR A 184 6.16 9.74 3.87
CA THR A 184 5.28 10.87 3.53
C THR A 184 4.25 11.11 4.62
N PHE A 185 3.61 10.07 5.15
CA PHE A 185 2.57 10.18 6.17
C PHE A 185 3.12 10.77 7.47
N GLY A 186 4.33 10.32 7.88
CA GLY A 186 5.02 10.80 9.06
C GLY A 186 4.18 10.57 10.32
N ASP A 187 4.01 11.63 11.11
CA ASP A 187 3.16 11.64 12.32
C ASP A 187 1.65 11.72 12.03
N GLY A 188 1.25 11.75 10.75
CA GLY A 188 -0.15 11.85 10.33
C GLY A 188 -0.79 13.21 10.57
N ARG A 189 -0.11 14.23 11.12
CA ARG A 189 -0.72 15.54 11.42
C ARG A 189 -1.16 16.31 10.17
N SER A 190 -0.41 16.20 9.08
CA SER A 190 -0.72 16.89 7.83
C SER A 190 -1.70 16.10 6.97
N ALA A 191 -2.91 16.64 6.79
CA ALA A 191 -3.91 16.06 5.88
C ALA A 191 -3.42 16.04 4.41
N TRP A 192 -2.61 17.02 4.01
CA TRP A 192 -2.00 17.04 2.67
C TRP A 192 -1.01 15.88 2.49
N HIS A 193 -0.18 15.61 3.49
CA HIS A 193 0.69 14.44 3.49
C HIS A 193 -0.09 13.13 3.52
N ALA A 194 -1.16 13.05 4.33
CA ALA A 194 -2.04 11.88 4.39
C ALA A 194 -2.65 11.56 3.02
N LYS A 195 -3.15 12.57 2.29
CA LYS A 195 -3.67 12.38 0.92
C LYS A 195 -2.61 11.80 -0.04
N ARG A 196 -1.36 12.28 0.04
CA ARG A 196 -0.26 11.79 -0.80
C ARG A 196 0.22 10.40 -0.42
N ALA A 197 0.34 10.12 0.88
CA ALA A 197 0.68 8.79 1.38
C ALA A 197 -0.39 7.76 0.97
N MET A 198 -1.67 8.14 1.05
CA MET A 198 -2.81 7.32 0.65
C MET A 198 -2.67 6.80 -0.79
N GLN A 199 -2.23 7.64 -1.74
CA GLN A 199 -2.05 7.21 -3.13
C GLN A 199 -0.95 6.16 -3.28
N ARG A 200 0.15 6.30 -2.55
CA ARG A 200 1.26 5.32 -2.58
C ARG A 200 0.85 4.00 -1.96
N TYR A 201 0.18 4.03 -0.81
CA TYR A 201 -0.38 2.83 -0.22
C TYR A 201 -1.40 2.18 -1.15
N LEU A 202 -2.28 2.97 -1.78
CA LEU A 202 -3.24 2.47 -2.77
C LEU A 202 -2.54 1.82 -3.98
N ALA A 203 -1.43 2.38 -4.47
CA ALA A 203 -0.64 1.74 -5.53
C ALA A 203 -0.11 0.37 -5.09
N GLY A 204 0.50 0.28 -3.89
CA GLY A 204 0.96 -0.99 -3.33
C GLY A 204 -0.17 -2.02 -3.13
N VAL A 205 -1.33 -1.58 -2.63
CA VAL A 205 -2.53 -2.42 -2.50
C VAL A 205 -2.99 -2.89 -3.87
N LYS A 206 -3.06 -2.02 -4.87
CA LYS A 206 -3.53 -2.38 -6.22
C LYS A 206 -2.61 -3.36 -6.92
N VAL A 207 -1.30 -3.29 -6.68
CA VAL A 207 -0.33 -4.30 -7.14
C VAL A 207 -0.58 -5.66 -6.47
N GLY A 208 -0.73 -5.69 -5.14
CA GLY A 208 -0.97 -6.95 -4.41
C GLY A 208 -2.33 -7.58 -4.71
N GLU A 209 -3.39 -6.77 -4.86
CA GLU A 209 -4.74 -7.23 -5.18
C GLU A 209 -4.82 -7.98 -6.51
N GLN A 210 -3.92 -7.71 -7.46
CA GLN A 210 -3.92 -8.42 -8.73
C GLN A 210 -3.58 -9.91 -8.60
N ALA A 211 -2.81 -10.27 -7.57
CA ALA A 211 -2.45 -11.66 -7.31
C ALA A 211 -3.63 -12.45 -6.74
N LEU A 212 -4.66 -11.76 -6.23
CA LEU A 212 -5.79 -12.36 -5.58
C LEU A 212 -6.86 -12.73 -6.62
N PRO A 213 -7.34 -13.99 -6.67
CA PRO A 213 -8.43 -14.37 -7.55
C PRO A 213 -9.75 -13.66 -7.15
N PRO A 214 -10.71 -13.51 -8.09
CA PRO A 214 -12.02 -12.99 -7.77
C PRO A 214 -12.68 -13.78 -6.63
N GLY A 215 -13.21 -13.08 -5.62
CA GLY A 215 -13.83 -13.73 -4.45
C GLY A 215 -12.84 -14.40 -3.49
N PHE A 216 -11.56 -14.05 -3.55
CA PHE A 216 -10.53 -14.58 -2.66
C PHE A 216 -10.95 -14.49 -1.19
N ASN A 217 -11.03 -15.66 -0.54
CA ASN A 217 -11.33 -15.85 0.88
C ASN A 217 -10.17 -16.57 1.59
N GLY A 218 -8.97 -16.55 1.03
CA GLY A 218 -7.78 -17.13 1.63
C GLY A 218 -7.20 -16.23 2.73
N LEU A 219 -6.26 -16.79 3.48
CA LEU A 219 -5.49 -16.09 4.50
C LEU A 219 -4.16 -15.62 3.93
N LEU A 220 -3.69 -14.48 4.42
CA LEU A 220 -2.34 -13.97 4.22
C LEU A 220 -1.71 -13.67 5.59
N PRO A 221 -1.37 -14.70 6.39
CA PRO A 221 -0.85 -14.49 7.73
C PRO A 221 0.44 -13.67 7.74
N TRP A 222 0.62 -12.83 8.75
CA TRP A 222 1.82 -12.01 8.94
C TRP A 222 3.11 -12.83 9.14
N SER A 223 2.97 -14.07 9.63
CA SER A 223 4.07 -15.00 9.86
C SER A 223 4.78 -15.39 8.57
N TRP A 224 4.08 -15.38 7.43
CA TRP A 224 4.69 -15.48 6.11
C TRP A 224 5.25 -14.11 5.72
N ILE A 225 6.57 -13.97 5.79
CA ILE A 225 7.26 -12.68 5.74
C ILE A 225 6.91 -11.92 4.46
N ASN A 226 6.70 -12.62 3.35
CA ASN A 226 6.45 -11.99 2.06
C ASN A 226 5.03 -11.38 1.94
N ASN A 227 4.12 -11.69 2.87
CA ASN A 227 2.82 -11.02 2.95
C ASN A 227 2.90 -9.62 3.58
N ARG A 228 3.94 -9.35 4.36
CA ARG A 228 4.05 -8.13 5.18
C ARG A 228 3.96 -6.84 4.35
N PRO A 229 4.61 -6.70 3.17
CA PRO A 229 4.47 -5.50 2.36
C PRO A 229 3.01 -5.22 1.97
N PHE A 230 2.24 -6.24 1.57
CA PHE A 230 0.84 -6.05 1.20
C PHE A 230 -0.04 -5.69 2.41
N LEU A 231 0.15 -6.38 3.54
CA LEU A 231 -0.58 -6.06 4.78
C LEU A 231 -0.27 -4.64 5.28
N ARG A 232 1.00 -4.22 5.23
CA ARG A 232 1.40 -2.84 5.57
C ARG A 232 0.83 -1.81 4.59
N ALA A 233 0.73 -2.14 3.30
CA ALA A 233 0.09 -1.27 2.31
C ALA A 233 -1.39 -1.06 2.63
N LEU A 234 -2.13 -2.13 2.97
CA LEU A 234 -3.51 -2.04 3.43
C LEU A 234 -3.60 -1.21 4.72
N HIS A 235 -2.73 -1.47 5.69
CA HIS A 235 -2.76 -0.77 6.97
C HIS A 235 -2.52 0.74 6.81
N GLY A 236 -1.47 1.12 6.07
CA GLY A 236 -1.18 2.51 5.75
C GLY A 236 -2.32 3.21 4.98
N LEU A 237 -2.96 2.49 4.06
CA LEU A 237 -4.17 2.97 3.38
C LEU A 237 -5.31 3.25 4.37
N GLY A 238 -5.58 2.31 5.28
CA GLY A 238 -6.61 2.44 6.32
C GLY A 238 -6.34 3.61 7.26
N LEU A 239 -5.09 3.78 7.71
CA LEU A 239 -4.69 4.91 8.55
C LEU A 239 -4.87 6.25 7.82
N CYS A 240 -4.49 6.34 6.55
CA CYS A 240 -4.71 7.56 5.76
C CYS A 240 -6.20 7.85 5.54
N GLN A 241 -7.01 6.83 5.26
CA GLN A 241 -8.46 6.94 5.13
C GLN A 241 -9.08 7.46 6.43
N TRP A 242 -8.71 6.87 7.58
CA TRP A 242 -9.18 7.31 8.88
C TRP A 242 -8.77 8.75 9.17
N ARG A 243 -7.49 9.08 8.95
CA ARG A 243 -6.97 10.44 9.10
C ARG A 243 -7.71 11.47 8.25
N LEU A 244 -8.22 11.07 7.09
CA LEU A 244 -8.98 11.94 6.17
C LEU A 244 -10.50 11.91 6.43
N GLY A 245 -10.97 11.29 7.52
CA GLY A 245 -12.39 11.19 7.88
C GLY A 245 -13.19 10.23 6.99
N GLN A 246 -12.52 9.35 6.24
CA GLN A 246 -13.15 8.35 5.36
C GLN A 246 -13.44 7.07 6.15
N PHE A 247 -14.28 7.18 7.18
CA PHE A 247 -14.51 6.13 8.19
C PHE A 247 -14.97 4.79 7.57
N ASP A 248 -15.94 4.82 6.65
CA ASP A 248 -16.42 3.58 6.00
C ASP A 248 -15.31 2.89 5.20
N ALA A 249 -14.47 3.67 4.50
CA ALA A 249 -13.36 3.14 3.72
C ALA A 249 -12.29 2.56 4.65
N ALA A 250 -11.94 3.28 5.72
CA ALA A 250 -10.98 2.83 6.73
C ALA A 250 -11.44 1.53 7.41
N ARG A 251 -12.70 1.49 7.86
CA ARG A 251 -13.33 0.31 8.46
C ARG A 251 -13.20 -0.90 7.53
N ASN A 252 -13.59 -0.75 6.27
CA ASN A 252 -13.51 -1.82 5.28
C ASN A 252 -12.06 -2.28 5.06
N THR A 253 -11.10 -1.36 5.02
CA THR A 253 -9.68 -1.69 4.86
C THR A 253 -9.13 -2.47 6.06
N PHE A 254 -9.39 -2.01 7.29
CA PHE A 254 -8.95 -2.72 8.51
C PHE A 254 -9.63 -4.08 8.66
N TRP A 255 -10.92 -4.18 8.33
CA TRP A 255 -11.63 -5.45 8.32
C TRP A 255 -11.01 -6.45 7.36
N ARG A 256 -10.62 -6.01 6.16
CA ARG A 256 -9.91 -6.87 5.20
C ARG A 256 -8.61 -7.41 5.75
N ILE A 257 -7.85 -6.60 6.50
CA ILE A 257 -6.62 -7.06 7.16
C ILE A 257 -6.95 -8.14 8.19
N LEU A 258 -7.98 -7.95 9.02
CA LEU A 258 -8.41 -8.94 10.01
C LEU A 258 -8.92 -10.24 9.37
N MET A 259 -9.51 -10.16 8.17
CA MET A 259 -9.88 -11.34 7.40
C MET A 259 -8.64 -12.05 6.81
N PHE A 260 -7.60 -11.32 6.40
CA PHE A 260 -6.37 -11.91 5.87
C PHE A 260 -5.43 -12.47 6.96
N ASP A 261 -5.25 -11.73 8.05
CA ASP A 261 -4.38 -12.05 9.18
C ASP A 261 -5.18 -11.94 10.49
N PRO A 262 -5.98 -12.97 10.85
CA PRO A 262 -6.83 -12.92 12.03
C PRO A 262 -6.08 -12.79 13.37
N MET A 263 -4.80 -13.18 13.41
CA MET A 263 -3.95 -12.96 14.59
C MET A 263 -3.66 -11.46 14.82
N ASP A 264 -3.96 -10.62 13.83
CA ASP A 264 -3.92 -9.17 13.89
C ASP A 264 -2.55 -8.64 14.33
N ALA A 265 -1.50 -9.02 13.59
CA ALA A 265 -0.14 -8.59 13.89
C ALA A 265 0.07 -7.07 13.77
N LEU A 266 -0.84 -6.37 13.08
CA LEU A 266 -0.83 -4.93 12.88
C LEU A 266 -1.72 -4.16 13.88
N GLY A 267 -2.42 -4.86 14.78
CA GLY A 267 -3.22 -4.22 15.83
C GLY A 267 -4.49 -3.51 15.34
N CYS A 268 -5.00 -3.88 14.16
CA CYS A 268 -6.22 -3.31 13.58
C CYS A 268 -7.43 -3.45 14.51
N ARG A 269 -7.50 -4.50 15.34
CA ARG A 269 -8.62 -4.73 16.26
C ARG A 269 -8.76 -3.64 17.33
N PHE A 270 -7.66 -2.96 17.67
CA PHE A 270 -7.64 -1.94 18.72
C PHE A 270 -8.14 -0.59 18.23
N ILE A 271 -7.88 -0.26 16.97
CA ILE A 271 -8.30 1.02 16.36
C ILE A 271 -9.67 0.95 15.67
N LEU A 272 -10.11 -0.26 15.27
CA LEU A 272 -11.39 -0.44 14.57
C LEU A 272 -12.60 0.16 15.34
N PRO A 273 -12.72 0.01 16.68
CA PRO A 273 -13.83 0.61 17.42
C PRO A 273 -13.88 2.14 17.34
N ASP A 274 -12.74 2.82 17.32
CA ASP A 274 -12.67 4.29 17.19
C ASP A 274 -13.06 4.73 15.78
N VAL A 275 -12.61 4.00 14.76
CA VAL A 275 -13.01 4.22 13.36
C VAL A 275 -14.52 4.05 13.20
N GLU A 276 -15.10 2.99 13.77
CA GLU A 276 -16.54 2.70 13.71
C GLU A 276 -17.41 3.74 14.44
N LYS A 277 -16.88 4.34 15.52
CA LYS A 277 -17.55 5.44 16.23
C LYS A 277 -17.34 6.81 15.59
N GLY A 278 -16.50 6.90 14.56
CA GLY A 278 -16.18 8.16 13.89
C GLY A 278 -15.27 9.07 14.74
N HIS A 279 -14.47 8.50 15.65
CA HIS A 279 -13.51 9.28 16.44
C HIS A 279 -12.38 9.79 15.55
N ASP A 280 -11.96 11.05 15.76
CA ASP A 280 -10.90 11.66 14.97
C ASP A 280 -9.54 11.00 15.23
N TYR A 281 -8.81 10.69 14.16
CA TYR A 281 -7.50 10.05 14.21
C TYR A 281 -6.51 10.77 15.15
N LEU A 282 -6.41 12.10 15.08
CA LEU A 282 -5.42 12.83 15.87
C LEU A 282 -5.79 12.89 17.34
N ALA A 283 -7.09 12.95 17.65
CA ALA A 283 -7.57 12.86 19.03
C ALA A 283 -7.21 11.49 19.63
N THR A 284 -7.50 10.39 18.93
CA THR A 284 -7.22 9.03 19.42
C THR A 284 -5.72 8.77 19.59
N VAL A 285 -4.90 9.15 18.61
CA VAL A 285 -3.43 8.94 18.67
C VAL A 285 -2.78 9.82 19.74
N ALA A 286 -3.35 10.98 20.07
CA ALA A 286 -2.84 11.82 21.15
C ALA A 286 -3.11 11.21 22.54
N ASP A 287 -4.27 10.57 22.73
CA ASP A 287 -4.64 9.93 23.99
C ASP A 287 -3.77 8.69 24.29
N GLU A 288 -3.39 7.92 23.27
CA GLU A 288 -2.46 6.78 23.40
C GLU A 288 -1.02 7.20 23.76
N ASN A 289 -0.62 8.42 23.37
CA ASN A 289 0.70 9.00 23.66
C ASN A 289 0.68 9.95 24.88
N GLY A 290 -0.38 9.91 25.70
CA GLY A 290 -0.48 10.67 26.95
C GLY A 290 0.70 10.39 27.90
N PRO A 291 1.03 11.32 28.81
CA PRO A 291 2.23 11.21 29.63
C PRO A 291 2.14 9.97 30.52
N CYS A 292 3.04 9.02 30.27
CA CYS A 292 3.37 7.93 31.18
C CYS A 292 3.96 8.48 32.50
#